data_AF-A0A813AUV6-F1
#
_entry.id   AF-A0A813AUV6-F1
#
_cell.length_a   1.000
_cell.length_b   1.000
_cell.length_c   1.000
_cell.angle_alpha   90.00
_cell.angle_beta   90.00
_cell.angle_gamma   90.00
#
_symmetry.space_group_name_H-M   'P 1'
#
loop_
_entity.id
_entity.type
_entity.pdbx_description
1 polymer ?
#
loop_
_entity_poly.entity_id
_entity_poly.type
_entity_poly.pdbx_seq_one_letter_code
_entity_poly.pdbx_strand_id
1 'polypeptide(L)'
;MALRAVLLCSALGLLGLRGAFVAPRGAAKESAWEREEPTRSAEFTELEASTFEAPSASSSLDGLLRFAAGALLGLAMVGISGAPAKADVEDVVIPVDDKGKTTTLTKEQLVRGKRLFNAACASCHVGGGTRTNQNVGLAIEELSGAQPNRASVEGLVDYLNNPTTYDGLKDISEVHPSIKGGDIWPKMRSMKQQDLYDMSAYILYQNQTIPEKSFGSASRNSVAVGRCQRPPHWLRDCCEEVPPAPKRRPLQARALWTPGSGYRPRGDDPHRRPTLQLREGAEAKVRRGYPWLPSKAVRNPEALQAFTPCLVNVEATDGDVLGVALYSGLGSIAARMLCTTAYVRIDAAFFAARLQKCLAYRERLFPEPFYRLVHGEADGLPGLMIDRYADHVVIAPAAGMDLVLWPLVDALEEVLKPKVVIIRQDTLGRRREGAALRREVLSGRYVGPTELRENGVSFAVDLLSGQKTGWYYDQRDHRTLLASLVANTPRVLDLYSYVGGFGVTLAHYGAESVVCVDSSEAALELCRRSAAMNSVSPR
;
A
#
# COMPACT_ATOMS: atom_id res chain seq x y z
N MET A 1 -7.91 78.97 -8.66
CA MET A 1 -8.55 78.81 -7.34
C MET A 1 -7.88 77.62 -6.67
N ALA A 2 -6.84 77.88 -5.87
CA ALA A 2 -6.93 77.91 -4.41
C ALA A 2 -7.23 76.50 -3.86
N LEU A 3 -6.44 75.86 -3.00
CA LEU A 3 -5.41 76.37 -2.10
C LEU A 3 -4.65 75.14 -1.53
N ARG A 4 -3.31 75.25 -1.44
CA ARG A 4 -2.44 74.86 -0.31
C ARG A 4 -2.49 73.43 0.25
N ALA A 5 -1.41 72.66 0.13
CA ALA A 5 -0.15 72.72 0.92
C ALA A 5 -0.24 71.79 2.16
N VAL A 6 0.79 71.08 2.61
CA VAL A 6 2.13 71.48 3.11
C VAL A 6 2.85 70.13 3.36
N LEU A 7 4.02 69.85 2.76
CA LEU A 7 5.39 69.92 3.33
C LEU A 7 5.55 69.06 4.61
N LEU A 8 6.65 68.41 5.00
CA LEU A 8 8.08 68.41 4.70
C LEU A 8 8.61 67.16 5.49
N CYS A 9 9.65 66.43 5.11
CA CYS A 9 11.00 66.75 5.56
C CYS A 9 12.00 65.75 4.93
N SER A 10 12.92 66.29 4.15
CA SER A 10 14.22 65.72 3.82
C SER A 10 15.27 66.63 4.45
N ALA A 11 16.25 66.09 5.21
CA ALA A 11 17.55 66.70 5.56
C ALA A 11 18.20 65.86 6.70
N LEU A 12 19.34 65.18 6.48
CA LEU A 12 20.73 65.67 6.58
C LEU A 12 21.31 65.69 8.02
N GLY A 13 22.51 65.12 8.17
CA GLY A 13 23.37 65.12 9.38
C GLY A 13 24.01 63.73 9.55
N LEU A 14 25.16 63.37 8.96
CA LEU A 14 26.54 63.88 9.10
C LEU A 14 27.08 63.94 10.55
N LEU A 15 28.18 63.22 10.74
CA LEU A 15 29.29 63.38 11.73
C LEU A 15 29.20 62.77 13.14
N GLY A 16 30.29 62.11 13.54
CA GLY A 16 30.79 62.05 14.92
C GLY A 16 31.19 60.66 15.44
N LEU A 17 32.46 60.23 15.26
CA LEU A 17 33.50 60.11 16.31
C LEU A 17 33.34 58.88 17.24
N ARG A 18 34.18 57.85 17.08
CA ARG A 18 35.45 57.56 17.80
C ARG A 18 35.31 57.22 19.30
N GLY A 19 35.65 55.97 19.63
CA GLY A 19 36.69 55.70 20.63
C GLY A 19 36.35 54.78 21.82
N ALA A 20 37.42 54.08 22.24
CA ALA A 20 37.63 53.27 23.47
C ALA A 20 37.00 51.86 23.47
N PHE A 21 37.71 50.75 23.29
CA PHE A 21 38.92 50.25 23.99
C PHE A 21 38.68 50.01 25.49
N VAL A 22 38.39 48.76 25.87
CA VAL A 22 38.98 48.03 27.02
C VAL A 22 38.70 46.53 26.81
N ALA A 23 39.75 45.75 26.61
CA ALA A 23 39.85 44.39 27.14
C ALA A 23 40.68 44.47 28.42
N PRO A 24 40.47 43.58 29.40
CA PRO A 24 41.51 42.56 29.56
C PRO A 24 41.04 41.18 30.09
N ARG A 25 41.69 40.17 29.51
CA ARG A 25 42.48 39.08 30.16
C ARG A 25 41.85 38.16 31.21
N GLY A 26 42.16 36.87 31.00
CA GLY A 26 42.37 35.85 32.04
C GLY A 26 41.88 34.48 31.61
N ALA A 27 42.61 33.76 30.76
CA ALA A 27 43.53 32.67 31.14
C ALA A 27 42.76 31.39 31.59
N ALA A 28 42.59 30.36 30.75
CA ALA A 28 43.57 29.38 30.27
C ALA A 28 44.05 28.38 31.35
N LYS A 29 43.70 27.10 31.12
CA LYS A 29 44.57 25.90 31.08
C LYS A 29 43.65 24.66 31.10
N GLU A 30 43.53 23.91 30.01
CA GLU A 30 44.47 22.91 29.47
C GLU A 30 44.86 21.82 30.47
N SER A 31 44.55 20.56 30.12
CA SER A 31 45.61 19.59 29.86
C SER A 31 45.12 18.53 28.88
N ALA A 32 45.96 18.29 27.88
CA ALA A 32 45.87 17.32 26.80
C ALA A 32 47.10 16.42 26.89
N TRP A 33 47.02 15.17 26.42
CA TRP A 33 48.06 14.41 25.70
C TRP A 33 47.58 12.94 25.53
N GLU A 34 47.88 12.14 24.50
CA GLU A 34 48.58 12.23 23.20
C GLU A 34 48.21 10.95 22.41
N ARG A 35 47.83 11.04 21.13
CA ARG A 35 48.58 10.75 19.89
C ARG A 35 49.15 9.32 19.73
N GLU A 36 48.77 8.67 18.61
CA GLU A 36 49.68 8.23 17.54
C GLU A 36 48.94 7.70 16.29
N GLU A 37 49.30 8.23 15.11
CA GLU A 37 49.24 7.59 13.78
C GLU A 37 50.52 8.03 13.03
N PRO A 38 51.02 7.23 12.07
CA PRO A 38 51.42 7.86 10.80
C PRO A 38 51.21 7.05 9.50
N THR A 39 50.69 7.78 8.48
CA THR A 39 51.23 7.96 7.10
C THR A 39 50.91 7.01 5.94
N ARG A 40 50.28 7.57 4.87
CA ARG A 40 50.80 7.87 3.49
C ARG A 40 49.63 7.92 2.48
N SER A 41 49.18 9.08 1.99
CA SER A 41 49.68 9.95 0.88
C SER A 41 49.28 9.53 -0.54
N ALA A 42 48.50 10.37 -1.23
CA ALA A 42 48.69 10.74 -2.64
C ALA A 42 47.88 12.03 -2.98
N GLU A 43 48.60 13.00 -3.56
CA GLU A 43 48.22 14.36 -3.97
C GLU A 43 47.48 14.41 -5.32
N PHE A 44 46.78 15.50 -5.65
CA PHE A 44 47.22 16.52 -6.64
C PHE A 44 46.18 17.63 -6.91
N THR A 45 46.60 18.86 -6.59
CA THR A 45 46.51 20.18 -7.30
C THR A 45 45.22 20.91 -7.68
N GLU A 46 45.26 22.18 -7.27
CA GLU A 46 44.52 23.40 -7.64
C GLU A 46 44.72 23.86 -9.10
N LEU A 47 43.81 24.70 -9.60
CA LEU A 47 44.15 25.87 -10.41
C LEU A 47 43.00 26.89 -10.49
N GLU A 48 43.42 28.14 -10.69
CA GLU A 48 42.85 29.40 -10.22
C GLU A 48 41.72 30.02 -11.06
N ALA A 49 41.12 31.05 -10.46
CA ALA A 49 40.09 31.94 -11.00
C ALA A 49 40.63 32.95 -12.01
N SER A 50 39.76 33.38 -12.94
CA SER A 50 39.93 34.62 -13.70
C SER A 50 38.59 35.34 -13.86
N THR A 51 38.61 36.63 -13.57
CA THR A 51 37.53 37.65 -13.54
C THR A 51 37.22 38.32 -14.89
N PHE A 52 36.17 39.15 -14.89
CA PHE A 52 35.70 40.16 -15.89
C PHE A 52 34.78 39.61 -17.01
N GLU A 53 33.66 40.23 -17.42
CA GLU A 53 33.23 41.64 -17.41
C GLU A 53 31.70 41.73 -17.69
N ALA A 54 31.02 42.83 -17.34
CA ALA A 54 29.58 43.06 -17.62
C ALA A 54 29.36 44.26 -18.57
N PRO A 55 28.41 44.20 -19.52
CA PRO A 55 27.80 45.38 -20.15
C PRO A 55 26.27 45.44 -19.85
N SER A 56 25.77 46.47 -19.17
CA SER A 56 25.31 47.78 -19.65
C SER A 56 23.88 47.81 -20.22
N ALA A 57 23.10 48.77 -19.74
CA ALA A 57 21.67 48.95 -19.94
C ALA A 57 21.24 49.51 -21.31
N SER A 58 20.04 49.14 -21.78
CA SER A 58 19.23 49.84 -22.78
C SER A 58 17.75 49.72 -22.36
N SER A 59 17.09 50.79 -21.89
CA SER A 59 16.40 51.89 -22.58
C SER A 59 14.87 51.66 -22.70
N SER A 60 14.12 52.73 -22.48
CA SER A 60 12.71 52.79 -22.07
C SER A 60 11.66 52.48 -23.16
N LEU A 61 12.05 51.87 -24.29
CA LEU A 61 11.14 51.50 -25.38
C LEU A 61 10.54 50.09 -25.22
N ASP A 62 11.19 49.20 -24.45
CA ASP A 62 10.71 47.84 -24.19
C ASP A 62 9.50 47.78 -23.24
N GLY A 63 9.33 48.79 -22.38
CA GLY A 63 8.21 48.87 -21.43
C GLY A 63 6.88 49.21 -22.08
N LEU A 64 6.88 50.03 -23.12
CA LEU A 64 5.67 50.51 -23.80
C LEU A 64 5.06 49.42 -24.71
N LEU A 65 5.91 48.61 -25.35
CA LEU A 65 5.48 47.44 -26.14
C LEU A 65 4.89 46.32 -25.25
N ARG A 66 5.42 46.13 -24.05
CA ARG A 66 4.90 45.12 -23.09
C ARG A 66 3.56 45.54 -22.48
N PHE A 67 3.33 46.84 -22.27
CA PHE A 67 2.06 47.34 -21.75
C PHE A 67 0.92 47.27 -22.79
N ALA A 68 1.22 47.59 -24.07
CA ALA A 68 0.26 47.46 -25.16
C ALA A 68 -0.13 46.00 -25.45
N ALA A 69 0.83 45.07 -25.36
CA ALA A 69 0.55 43.63 -25.49
C ALA A 69 -0.30 43.07 -24.33
N GLY A 70 -0.10 43.58 -23.11
CA GLY A 70 -0.91 43.20 -21.94
C GLY A 70 -2.35 43.72 -22.00
N ALA A 71 -2.56 44.93 -22.52
CA ALA A 71 -3.90 45.52 -22.64
C ALA A 71 -4.77 44.82 -23.72
N LEU A 72 -4.17 44.36 -24.82
CA LEU A 72 -4.85 43.56 -25.85
C LEU A 72 -5.23 42.15 -25.34
N LEU A 73 -4.41 41.56 -24.47
CA LEU A 73 -4.72 40.27 -23.84
C LEU A 73 -5.85 40.38 -22.80
N GLY A 74 -5.94 41.53 -22.12
CA GLY A 74 -7.01 41.84 -21.16
C GLY A 74 -8.38 42.04 -21.83
N LEU A 75 -8.43 42.68 -23.01
CA LEU A 75 -9.67 42.85 -23.77
C LEU A 75 -10.18 41.54 -24.43
N ALA A 76 -9.28 40.60 -24.73
CA ALA A 76 -9.67 39.27 -25.24
C ALA A 76 -10.33 38.38 -24.16
N MET A 77 -10.12 38.67 -22.87
CA MET A 77 -10.60 37.85 -21.74
C MET A 77 -12.00 38.25 -21.22
N VAL A 78 -12.61 39.32 -21.71
CA VAL A 78 -13.96 39.78 -21.28
C VAL A 78 -15.06 39.47 -22.31
N GLY A 79 -14.73 38.78 -23.41
CA GLY A 79 -15.62 38.58 -24.56
C GLY A 79 -16.17 37.16 -24.80
N ILE A 80 -16.10 36.20 -23.87
CA ILE A 80 -16.71 34.86 -24.07
C ILE A 80 -17.46 34.42 -22.82
N SER A 81 -18.69 34.91 -22.67
CA SER A 81 -19.72 34.24 -21.90
C SER A 81 -20.45 33.24 -22.82
N GLY A 82 -20.34 31.95 -22.51
CA GLY A 82 -21.29 30.92 -22.93
C GLY A 82 -20.83 29.94 -24.01
N ALA A 83 -20.08 28.91 -23.62
CA ALA A 83 -20.18 27.56 -24.20
C ALA A 83 -19.55 26.54 -23.24
N PRO A 84 -20.15 25.34 -23.05
CA PRO A 84 -19.52 24.28 -22.28
C PRO A 84 -18.26 23.81 -23.03
N ALA A 85 -17.11 23.80 -22.34
CA ALA A 85 -15.90 23.20 -22.89
C ALA A 85 -16.12 21.69 -23.06
N LYS A 86 -16.40 21.28 -24.30
CA LYS A 86 -16.41 19.88 -24.75
C LYS A 86 -15.00 19.34 -24.63
N ALA A 87 -14.77 18.37 -23.75
CA ALA A 87 -13.65 17.45 -23.88
C ALA A 87 -14.02 16.43 -24.96
N ASP A 88 -13.38 16.50 -26.12
CA ASP A 88 -13.66 15.60 -27.24
C ASP A 88 -13.39 14.14 -26.86
N VAL A 89 -14.41 13.31 -27.06
CA VAL A 89 -14.28 11.85 -26.95
C VAL A 89 -13.77 11.44 -28.31
N GLU A 90 -12.63 10.77 -28.37
CA GLU A 90 -12.09 10.23 -29.62
C GLU A 90 -13.17 9.39 -30.31
N ASP A 91 -13.36 9.60 -31.62
CA ASP A 91 -14.33 8.89 -32.46
C ASP A 91 -13.86 7.44 -32.69
N VAL A 92 -13.96 6.63 -31.63
CA VAL A 92 -13.57 5.22 -31.64
C VAL A 92 -14.70 4.40 -32.27
N VAL A 93 -14.38 3.72 -33.37
CA VAL A 93 -15.32 2.94 -34.17
C VAL A 93 -15.45 1.53 -33.59
N ILE A 94 -16.63 1.21 -33.06
CA ILE A 94 -16.92 -0.06 -32.39
C ILE A 94 -17.68 -1.00 -33.35
N PRO A 95 -17.28 -2.27 -33.50
CA PRO A 95 -18.02 -3.26 -34.29
C PRO A 95 -19.34 -3.63 -33.60
N VAL A 96 -20.45 -3.48 -34.32
CA VAL A 96 -21.80 -3.85 -33.86
C VAL A 96 -22.08 -5.33 -34.10
N ASP A 97 -21.73 -5.83 -35.28
CA ASP A 97 -21.96 -7.22 -35.69
C ASP A 97 -20.72 -7.85 -36.37
N ASP A 98 -20.77 -9.16 -36.60
CA ASP A 98 -19.71 -9.91 -37.28
C ASP A 98 -19.75 -9.73 -38.82
N LYS A 99 -20.68 -8.93 -39.34
CA LYS A 99 -20.86 -8.64 -40.78
C LYS A 99 -20.23 -7.31 -41.19
N GLY A 100 -19.53 -6.64 -40.26
CA GLY A 100 -18.78 -5.41 -40.51
C GLY A 100 -19.55 -4.11 -40.26
N LYS A 101 -20.74 -4.17 -39.65
CA LYS A 101 -21.45 -2.97 -39.21
C LYS A 101 -20.74 -2.36 -38.01
N THR A 102 -20.54 -1.05 -38.02
CA THR A 102 -19.86 -0.32 -36.96
C THR A 102 -20.67 0.86 -36.44
N THR A 103 -20.32 1.35 -35.24
CA THR A 103 -20.95 2.52 -34.62
C THR A 103 -19.92 3.32 -33.83
N THR A 104 -20.20 4.61 -33.63
CA THR A 104 -19.42 5.49 -32.76
C THR A 104 -20.26 5.83 -31.54
N LEU A 105 -19.70 5.67 -30.34
CA LEU A 105 -20.44 5.90 -29.11
C LEU A 105 -20.60 7.39 -28.79
N THR A 106 -21.79 7.81 -28.40
CA THR A 106 -21.96 9.15 -27.84
C THR A 106 -21.34 9.23 -26.44
N LYS A 107 -21.03 10.44 -25.98
CA LYS A 107 -20.46 10.66 -24.63
C LYS A 107 -21.40 10.13 -23.54
N GLU A 108 -22.71 10.29 -23.75
CA GLU A 108 -23.75 9.82 -22.85
C GLU A 108 -23.78 8.29 -22.78
N GLN A 109 -23.67 7.62 -23.93
CA GLN A 109 -23.58 6.15 -23.99
C GLN A 109 -22.32 5.64 -23.30
N LEU A 110 -21.18 6.30 -23.49
CA LEU A 110 -19.92 5.94 -22.85
C LEU A 110 -20.00 6.05 -21.32
N VAL A 111 -20.52 7.18 -20.81
CA VAL A 111 -20.67 7.41 -19.36
C VAL A 111 -21.65 6.41 -18.75
N ARG A 112 -22.76 6.11 -19.45
CA ARG A 112 -23.75 5.13 -19.02
C ARG A 112 -23.17 3.73 -19.01
N GLY A 113 -22.53 3.30 -20.11
CA GLY A 113 -21.86 2.00 -20.23
C GLY A 113 -20.79 1.80 -19.15
N LYS A 114 -19.96 2.82 -18.91
CA LYS A 114 -18.97 2.83 -17.81
C LYS A 114 -19.61 2.63 -16.44
N ARG A 115 -20.71 3.32 -16.17
CA ARG A 115 -21.43 3.19 -14.89
C ARG A 115 -22.01 1.79 -14.71
N LEU A 116 -22.61 1.23 -15.76
CA LEU A 116 -23.17 -0.12 -15.77
C LEU A 116 -22.09 -1.18 -15.57
N PHE A 117 -20.99 -1.10 -16.33
CA PHE A 117 -19.84 -1.98 -16.19
C PHE A 117 -19.21 -1.89 -14.80
N ASN A 118 -19.06 -0.69 -14.24
CA ASN A 118 -18.50 -0.52 -12.90
C ASN A 118 -19.39 -1.12 -11.81
N ALA A 119 -20.72 -1.06 -11.99
CA ALA A 119 -21.68 -1.61 -11.04
C ALA A 119 -21.82 -3.13 -11.14
N ALA A 120 -21.66 -3.70 -12.34
CA ALA A 120 -21.82 -5.13 -12.57
C ALA A 120 -20.48 -5.88 -12.55
N CYS A 121 -19.52 -5.48 -13.37
CA CYS A 121 -18.38 -6.31 -13.77
C CYS A 121 -17.04 -5.88 -13.15
N ALA A 122 -16.85 -4.60 -12.81
CA ALA A 122 -15.54 -4.07 -12.42
C ALA A 122 -14.97 -4.67 -11.11
N SER A 123 -15.80 -5.29 -10.27
CA SER A 123 -15.34 -5.99 -9.06
C SER A 123 -14.43 -7.19 -9.37
N CYS A 124 -14.57 -7.79 -10.55
CA CYS A 124 -13.85 -8.98 -10.99
C CYS A 124 -12.97 -8.73 -12.24
N HIS A 125 -13.34 -7.78 -13.10
CA HIS A 125 -12.60 -7.42 -14.34
C HIS A 125 -11.78 -6.14 -14.19
N VAL A 126 -11.00 -6.03 -13.10
CA VAL A 126 -10.18 -4.84 -12.84
C VAL A 126 -9.07 -4.74 -13.88
N GLY A 127 -9.06 -3.63 -14.63
CA GLY A 127 -8.10 -3.40 -15.72
C GLY A 127 -8.45 -4.09 -17.04
N GLY A 128 -9.60 -4.74 -17.18
CA GLY A 128 -9.99 -5.41 -18.43
C GLY A 128 -9.51 -6.86 -18.57
N GLY A 129 -8.87 -7.42 -17.54
CA GLY A 129 -8.54 -8.84 -17.48
C GLY A 129 -9.64 -9.66 -16.80
N THR A 130 -10.09 -10.74 -17.43
CA THR A 130 -10.95 -11.76 -16.81
C THR A 130 -10.06 -12.88 -16.24
N ARG A 131 -10.15 -13.16 -14.94
CA ARG A 131 -9.46 -14.31 -14.33
C ARG A 131 -10.43 -15.46 -14.12
N THR A 132 -10.69 -16.21 -15.18
CA THR A 132 -11.46 -17.46 -15.12
C THR A 132 -10.68 -18.58 -15.83
N ASN A 133 -11.13 -19.83 -15.72
CA ASN A 133 -10.41 -20.98 -16.29
C ASN A 133 -10.31 -20.85 -17.83
N GLN A 134 -9.07 -20.95 -18.33
CA GLN A 134 -8.48 -20.22 -19.46
C GLN A 134 -8.44 -18.69 -19.22
N ASN A 135 -7.25 -18.14 -18.99
CA ASN A 135 -6.99 -16.70 -18.86
C ASN A 135 -7.29 -16.01 -20.20
N VAL A 136 -8.56 -15.78 -20.49
CA VAL A 136 -9.05 -15.05 -21.66
C VAL A 136 -9.38 -13.64 -21.17
N GLY A 137 -8.55 -12.66 -21.50
CA GLY A 137 -8.84 -11.26 -21.23
C GLY A 137 -9.96 -10.70 -22.12
N LEU A 138 -10.21 -9.39 -22.01
CA LEU A 138 -11.16 -8.66 -22.85
C LEU A 138 -10.47 -8.05 -24.09
N ALA A 139 -9.33 -8.62 -24.52
CA ALA A 139 -8.67 -8.26 -25.76
C ALA A 139 -9.56 -8.57 -26.96
N ILE A 140 -9.58 -7.73 -28.01
CA ILE A 140 -10.35 -8.02 -29.23
C ILE A 140 -9.89 -9.35 -29.85
N GLU A 141 -8.59 -9.63 -29.82
CA GLU A 141 -7.97 -10.86 -30.29
C GLU A 141 -8.46 -12.08 -29.51
N GLU A 142 -8.64 -11.94 -28.19
CA GLU A 142 -9.14 -13.02 -27.33
C GLU A 142 -10.67 -13.19 -27.47
N LEU A 143 -11.42 -12.08 -27.58
CA LEU A 143 -12.88 -12.11 -27.77
C LEU A 143 -13.26 -12.69 -29.14
N SER A 144 -12.45 -12.44 -30.17
CA SER A 144 -12.67 -12.98 -31.52
C SER A 144 -12.36 -14.47 -31.63
N GLY A 145 -11.51 -14.99 -30.75
CA GLY A 145 -11.20 -16.42 -30.68
C GLY A 145 -12.24 -17.27 -29.96
N ALA A 146 -13.23 -16.66 -29.30
CA ALA A 146 -14.32 -17.38 -28.64
C ALA A 146 -15.31 -17.96 -29.65
N GLN A 147 -15.96 -19.07 -29.29
CA GLN A 147 -17.04 -19.68 -30.07
C GLN A 147 -18.34 -19.63 -29.24
N PRO A 148 -19.40 -18.91 -29.66
CA PRO A 148 -19.44 -17.96 -30.77
C PRO A 148 -18.57 -16.71 -30.51
N ASN A 149 -18.26 -15.96 -31.57
CA ASN A 149 -17.42 -14.76 -31.53
C ASN A 149 -18.01 -13.69 -30.60
N ARG A 150 -17.15 -13.05 -29.79
CA ARG A 150 -17.53 -12.04 -28.79
C ARG A 150 -16.89 -10.67 -29.04
N ALA A 151 -16.24 -10.45 -30.18
CA ALA A 151 -15.56 -9.21 -30.55
C ALA A 151 -16.50 -8.18 -31.21
N SER A 152 -17.80 -8.26 -30.97
CA SER A 152 -18.84 -7.35 -31.47
C SER A 152 -19.84 -7.02 -30.36
N VAL A 153 -20.54 -5.88 -30.47
CA VAL A 153 -21.54 -5.50 -29.46
C VAL A 153 -22.65 -6.55 -29.37
N GLU A 154 -23.14 -7.03 -30.52
CA GLU A 154 -24.15 -8.10 -30.58
C GLU A 154 -23.62 -9.40 -29.95
N GLY A 155 -22.38 -9.80 -30.23
CA GLY A 155 -21.77 -11.00 -29.64
C GLY A 155 -21.62 -10.92 -28.12
N LEU A 156 -21.21 -9.76 -27.57
CA LEU A 156 -21.15 -9.55 -26.13
C LEU A 156 -22.54 -9.50 -25.50
N VAL A 157 -23.50 -8.85 -26.14
CA VAL A 157 -24.89 -8.79 -25.66
C VAL A 157 -25.52 -10.19 -25.63
N ASP A 158 -25.26 -11.03 -26.64
CA ASP A 158 -25.69 -12.43 -26.63
C ASP A 158 -25.01 -13.20 -25.50
N TYR A 159 -23.68 -13.08 -25.36
CA TYR A 159 -22.95 -13.73 -24.27
C TYR A 159 -23.45 -13.33 -22.88
N LEU A 160 -23.75 -12.04 -22.65
CA LEU A 160 -24.26 -11.56 -21.36
C LEU A 160 -25.68 -12.10 -21.05
N ASN A 161 -26.47 -12.39 -22.08
CA ASN A 161 -27.78 -13.02 -21.93
C ASN A 161 -27.66 -14.54 -21.75
N ASN A 162 -26.82 -15.18 -22.56
CA ASN A 162 -26.69 -16.63 -22.74
C ASN A 162 -25.20 -17.04 -22.63
N PRO A 163 -24.59 -17.00 -21.44
CA PRO A 163 -23.16 -17.17 -21.31
C PRO A 163 -22.76 -18.64 -21.47
N THR A 164 -21.77 -18.90 -22.31
CA THR A 164 -21.19 -20.22 -22.58
C THR A 164 -19.68 -20.25 -22.30
N THR A 165 -19.09 -21.45 -22.19
CA THR A 165 -17.62 -21.61 -22.14
C THR A 165 -16.95 -21.04 -23.41
N TYR A 166 -15.64 -20.81 -23.37
CA TYR A 166 -14.92 -20.17 -24.48
C TYR A 166 -15.03 -20.94 -25.81
N ASP A 167 -15.15 -22.27 -25.74
CA ASP A 167 -15.42 -23.19 -26.85
C ASP A 167 -16.91 -23.31 -27.22
N GLY A 168 -17.81 -22.64 -26.50
CA GLY A 168 -19.26 -22.65 -26.74
C GLY A 168 -19.97 -23.94 -26.33
N LEU A 169 -19.26 -24.94 -25.79
CA LEU A 169 -19.80 -26.29 -25.58
C LEU A 169 -20.62 -26.44 -24.30
N LYS A 170 -20.41 -25.58 -23.29
CA LYS A 170 -21.09 -25.67 -22.00
C LYS A 170 -21.80 -24.37 -21.68
N ASP A 171 -23.07 -24.50 -21.33
CA ASP A 171 -23.85 -23.42 -20.72
C ASP A 171 -23.33 -23.14 -19.31
N ILE A 172 -23.12 -21.86 -19.00
CA ILE A 172 -22.71 -21.37 -17.68
C ILE A 172 -23.72 -20.34 -17.14
N SER A 173 -24.92 -20.27 -17.70
CA SER A 173 -26.01 -19.33 -17.38
C SER A 173 -26.41 -19.28 -15.90
N GLU A 174 -26.23 -20.38 -15.15
CA GLU A 174 -26.57 -20.51 -13.73
C GLU A 174 -25.38 -20.32 -12.79
N VAL A 175 -24.15 -20.37 -13.33
CA VAL A 175 -22.92 -20.30 -12.52
C VAL A 175 -21.91 -19.41 -13.21
N HIS A 176 -21.82 -18.16 -12.75
CA HIS A 176 -20.73 -17.30 -13.18
C HIS A 176 -19.37 -17.87 -12.71
N PRO A 177 -18.35 -17.98 -13.59
CA PRO A 177 -17.08 -18.61 -13.22
C PRO A 177 -16.32 -17.89 -12.08
N SER A 178 -16.64 -16.61 -11.82
CA SER A 178 -16.25 -15.94 -10.57
C SER A 178 -17.23 -16.24 -9.44
N ILE A 179 -16.73 -16.94 -8.41
CA ILE A 179 -17.44 -17.23 -7.16
C ILE A 179 -17.85 -15.99 -6.34
N LYS A 180 -17.38 -14.79 -6.70
CA LYS A 180 -17.74 -13.53 -6.04
C LYS A 180 -18.99 -12.86 -6.61
N GLY A 181 -19.49 -13.34 -7.75
CA GLY A 181 -20.68 -12.83 -8.43
C GLY A 181 -21.44 -13.96 -9.10
N GLY A 182 -21.71 -15.03 -8.35
CA GLY A 182 -22.39 -16.23 -8.88
C GLY A 182 -23.77 -15.95 -9.49
N ASP A 183 -24.40 -14.85 -9.09
CA ASP A 183 -25.71 -14.36 -9.54
C ASP A 183 -25.63 -13.33 -10.68
N ILE A 184 -24.44 -13.04 -11.22
CA ILE A 184 -24.28 -11.97 -12.21
C ILE A 184 -25.04 -12.28 -13.51
N TRP A 185 -25.08 -13.54 -13.94
CA TRP A 185 -25.78 -13.94 -15.16
C TRP A 185 -27.31 -13.81 -15.04
N PRO A 186 -27.95 -14.29 -13.95
CA PRO A 186 -29.34 -13.93 -13.65
C PRO A 186 -29.59 -12.41 -13.66
N LYS A 187 -28.66 -11.62 -13.11
CA LYS A 187 -28.77 -10.16 -13.10
C LYS A 187 -28.67 -9.56 -14.51
N MET A 188 -27.76 -10.03 -15.36
CA MET A 188 -27.62 -9.56 -16.74
C MET A 188 -28.90 -9.83 -17.55
N ARG A 189 -29.49 -11.02 -17.42
CA ARG A 189 -30.77 -11.37 -18.06
C ARG A 189 -31.94 -10.49 -17.63
N SER A 190 -31.86 -9.87 -16.44
CA SER A 190 -32.88 -8.96 -15.92
C SER A 190 -32.67 -7.48 -16.34
N MET A 191 -31.54 -7.16 -17.00
CA MET A 191 -31.26 -5.80 -17.45
C MET A 191 -32.00 -5.47 -18.75
N LYS A 192 -32.23 -4.17 -19.00
CA LYS A 192 -32.80 -3.73 -20.26
C LYS A 192 -31.80 -3.99 -21.39
N GLN A 193 -32.28 -4.36 -22.57
CA GLN A 193 -31.42 -4.63 -23.72
C GLN A 193 -30.51 -3.44 -24.09
N GLN A 194 -30.99 -2.22 -23.93
CA GLN A 194 -30.19 -1.01 -24.14
C GLN A 194 -29.06 -0.87 -23.12
N ASP A 195 -29.26 -1.30 -21.87
CA ASP A 195 -28.21 -1.25 -20.84
C ASP A 195 -27.11 -2.28 -21.14
N LEU A 196 -27.48 -3.47 -21.62
CA LEU A 196 -26.52 -4.47 -22.09
C LEU A 196 -25.74 -3.95 -23.30
N TYR A 197 -26.42 -3.30 -24.25
CA TYR A 197 -25.79 -2.68 -25.41
C TYR A 197 -24.76 -1.62 -25.02
N ASP A 198 -25.15 -0.65 -24.18
CA ASP A 198 -24.27 0.45 -23.76
C ASP A 198 -23.06 -0.07 -22.96
N MET A 199 -23.26 -1.14 -22.17
CA MET A 199 -22.20 -1.81 -21.41
C MET A 199 -21.24 -2.59 -22.31
N SER A 200 -21.76 -3.38 -23.27
CA SER A 200 -20.96 -4.13 -24.25
C SER A 200 -20.13 -3.21 -25.13
N ALA A 201 -20.71 -2.10 -25.59
CA ALA A 201 -19.98 -1.12 -26.39
C ALA A 201 -18.87 -0.43 -25.58
N TYR A 202 -19.11 -0.16 -24.28
CA TYR A 202 -18.06 0.34 -23.39
C TYR A 202 -16.90 -0.65 -23.21
N ILE A 203 -17.19 -1.96 -23.07
CA ILE A 203 -16.16 -3.01 -22.96
C ILE A 203 -15.24 -2.97 -24.18
N LEU A 204 -15.80 -2.91 -25.39
CA LEU A 204 -15.01 -2.83 -26.63
C LEU A 204 -14.25 -1.50 -26.76
N TYR A 205 -14.86 -0.39 -26.35
CA TYR A 205 -14.20 0.92 -26.36
C TYR A 205 -12.96 0.96 -25.45
N GLN A 206 -13.05 0.38 -24.25
CA GLN A 206 -11.90 0.32 -23.34
C GLN A 206 -10.75 -0.48 -23.93
N ASN A 207 -11.07 -1.51 -24.72
CA ASN A 207 -10.06 -2.31 -25.37
C ASN A 207 -9.26 -1.51 -26.43
N GLN A 208 -9.95 -0.70 -27.23
CA GLN A 208 -9.32 0.04 -28.33
C GLN A 208 -8.54 1.28 -27.87
N THR A 209 -8.83 1.82 -26.68
CA THR A 209 -8.26 3.09 -26.19
C THR A 209 -7.12 2.93 -25.18
N ILE A 210 -6.92 1.74 -24.62
CA ILE A 210 -5.86 1.48 -23.64
C ILE A 210 -4.78 0.61 -24.30
N PRO A 211 -3.62 1.16 -24.71
CA PRO A 211 -2.58 0.37 -25.37
C PRO A 211 -1.98 -0.70 -24.45
N GLU A 212 -1.73 -1.89 -25.01
CA GLU A 212 -1.31 -3.16 -24.39
C GLU A 212 -0.08 -3.12 -23.45
N LYS A 213 0.62 -1.99 -23.30
CA LYS A 213 1.77 -1.88 -22.38
C LYS A 213 1.44 -2.08 -20.90
N SER A 214 0.17 -2.27 -20.55
CA SER A 214 -0.27 -2.61 -19.18
C SER A 214 -0.64 -4.10 -18.98
N PHE A 215 -0.52 -4.94 -20.02
CA PHE A 215 -0.83 -6.37 -19.94
C PHE A 215 0.33 -7.18 -20.53
N GLY A 216 1.13 -7.79 -19.65
CA GLY A 216 2.43 -8.36 -20.00
C GLY A 216 2.35 -9.53 -20.98
N SER A 217 2.90 -9.31 -22.18
CA SER A 217 3.64 -10.33 -22.92
C SER A 217 5.11 -9.91 -22.94
N ALA A 218 6.01 -10.85 -22.65
CA ALA A 218 7.45 -10.58 -22.57
C ALA A 218 8.10 -10.70 -23.95
N SER A 219 8.74 -9.63 -24.46
CA SER A 219 10.05 -9.74 -25.14
C SER A 219 10.79 -8.39 -25.31
N ARG A 220 12.06 -8.42 -24.88
CA ARG A 220 13.31 -7.79 -25.36
C ARG A 220 13.43 -6.27 -25.68
N ASN A 221 14.41 -5.68 -24.97
CA ASN A 221 15.41 -4.66 -25.37
C ASN A 221 15.15 -3.14 -25.22
N SER A 222 15.78 -2.61 -24.14
CA SER A 222 16.83 -1.56 -24.09
C SER A 222 16.56 -0.06 -24.36
N VAL A 223 17.29 0.76 -23.57
CA VAL A 223 17.69 2.19 -23.71
C VAL A 223 16.69 3.21 -23.09
N ALA A 224 17.02 4.25 -22.31
CA ALA A 224 18.23 4.78 -21.65
C ALA A 224 17.80 5.65 -20.42
N VAL A 225 18.71 5.86 -19.48
CA VAL A 225 18.53 6.62 -18.22
C VAL A 225 19.16 8.02 -18.35
N GLY A 226 18.47 9.07 -17.90
CA GLY A 226 19.03 10.43 -17.71
C GLY A 226 18.72 10.96 -16.30
N ARG A 227 19.77 11.42 -15.60
CA ARG A 227 19.78 12.02 -14.24
C ARG A 227 19.61 13.55 -14.27
N CYS A 228 19.10 14.16 -13.18
CA CYS A 228 19.76 15.23 -12.39
C CYS A 228 18.87 15.66 -11.18
N GLN A 229 19.30 15.45 -9.93
CA GLN A 229 19.93 16.40 -8.97
C GLN A 229 18.98 17.37 -8.21
N ARG A 230 19.05 17.36 -6.86
CA ARG A 230 18.47 18.30 -5.85
C ARG A 230 19.66 19.01 -5.12
N PRO A 231 19.53 19.86 -4.04
CA PRO A 231 18.42 20.53 -3.29
C PRO A 231 18.75 22.03 -2.92
N PRO A 232 18.40 22.65 -1.75
CA PRO A 232 17.12 23.05 -1.12
C PRO A 232 17.02 24.57 -0.74
N HIS A 233 15.86 25.07 -0.26
CA HIS A 233 15.79 26.33 0.51
C HIS A 233 15.03 26.14 1.83
N TRP A 234 15.75 26.29 2.94
CA TRP A 234 15.24 26.52 4.29
C TRP A 234 15.84 27.87 4.65
N LEU A 235 15.14 28.93 4.25
CA LEU A 235 15.48 30.32 4.57
C LEU A 235 14.26 31.19 4.26
N ARG A 236 13.33 31.26 5.22
CA ARG A 236 12.70 32.50 5.73
C ARG A 236 11.48 32.16 6.61
N ASP A 237 11.72 32.27 7.91
CA ASP A 237 10.69 32.49 8.93
C ASP A 237 10.11 33.91 8.80
N CYS A 238 8.81 34.06 9.10
CA CYS A 238 8.28 34.92 10.19
C CYS A 238 6.80 35.28 9.94
N CYS A 239 6.01 34.98 10.99
CA CYS A 239 4.65 35.36 11.36
C CYS A 239 3.92 36.48 10.60
N GLU A 240 2.64 36.24 10.24
CA GLU A 240 1.53 37.19 10.45
C GLU A 240 0.14 36.53 10.28
N GLU A 241 -0.74 36.86 11.24
CA GLU A 241 -2.22 36.80 11.35
C GLU A 241 -3.06 35.60 10.82
N VAL A 242 -3.90 35.05 11.72
CA VAL A 242 -4.82 33.92 11.47
C VAL A 242 -6.16 34.41 10.91
N PRO A 243 -6.57 34.02 9.68
CA PRO A 243 -7.92 34.26 9.20
C PRO A 243 -8.90 33.17 9.70
N PRO A 244 -10.21 33.46 9.77
CA PRO A 244 -11.20 32.54 10.35
C PRO A 244 -11.26 31.23 9.57
N ALA A 245 -11.41 30.12 10.30
CA ALA A 245 -11.32 28.77 9.76
C ALA A 245 -12.31 28.57 8.59
N PRO A 246 -11.84 28.11 7.41
CA PRO A 246 -12.75 27.80 6.32
C PRO A 246 -13.63 26.62 6.71
N LYS A 247 -14.94 26.71 6.38
CA LYS A 247 -15.88 25.59 6.48
C LYS A 247 -15.25 24.37 5.81
N ARG A 248 -14.87 23.36 6.61
CA ARG A 248 -14.18 22.16 6.12
C ARG A 248 -15.13 21.44 5.17
N ARG A 249 -14.78 21.42 3.87
CA ARG A 249 -15.31 20.42 2.94
C ARG A 249 -15.03 19.03 3.55
N PRO A 250 -15.96 18.07 3.45
CA PRO A 250 -15.69 16.71 3.91
C PRO A 250 -14.40 16.25 3.25
N LEU A 251 -13.43 15.83 4.07
CA LEU A 251 -12.21 15.23 3.57
C LEU A 251 -12.63 14.00 2.77
N GLN A 252 -12.57 14.09 1.44
CA GLN A 252 -12.49 12.88 0.61
C GLN A 252 -11.39 12.03 1.24
N ALA A 253 -11.72 10.77 1.54
CA ALA A 253 -10.81 9.81 2.16
C ALA A 253 -9.45 9.90 1.47
N ARG A 254 -8.52 10.66 2.06
CA ARG A 254 -7.14 10.71 1.62
C ARG A 254 -6.70 9.27 1.66
N ALA A 255 -6.32 8.72 0.51
CA ALA A 255 -5.82 7.37 0.38
C ALA A 255 -4.91 7.07 1.57
N LEU A 256 -5.40 6.27 2.52
CA LEU A 256 -4.62 5.86 3.67
C LEU A 256 -3.60 4.87 3.12
N TRP A 257 -2.44 5.48 2.85
CA TRP A 257 -1.17 4.95 2.39
C TRP A 257 -1.03 4.51 0.91
N THR A 258 -0.03 5.11 0.23
CA THR A 258 0.62 4.60 -0.98
C THR A 258 2.14 4.46 -0.75
N PRO A 259 2.73 3.28 -1.00
CA PRO A 259 4.17 3.10 -1.09
C PRO A 259 4.68 3.86 -2.33
N GLY A 260 5.68 4.73 -2.15
CA GLY A 260 6.22 5.64 -3.18
C GLY A 260 5.96 7.14 -2.94
N SER A 261 5.06 7.53 -2.02
CA SER A 261 4.73 8.94 -1.78
C SER A 261 5.50 9.63 -0.65
N GLY A 262 6.13 8.87 0.26
CA GLY A 262 6.83 9.42 1.43
C GLY A 262 5.92 10.01 2.53
N TYR A 263 4.61 9.79 2.46
CA TYR A 263 3.66 10.34 3.45
C TYR A 263 3.74 9.59 4.79
N ARG A 264 4.22 10.28 5.83
CA ARG A 264 4.09 9.89 7.24
C ARG A 264 2.86 10.59 7.85
N PRO A 265 1.85 9.88 8.37
CA PRO A 265 0.73 10.49 9.08
C PRO A 265 1.22 11.36 10.24
N ARG A 266 0.50 12.43 10.55
CA ARG A 266 0.76 13.20 11.78
C ARG A 266 0.60 12.25 12.97
N GLY A 267 1.52 12.33 13.93
CA GLY A 267 1.51 11.50 15.13
C GLY A 267 0.17 11.55 15.86
N ASP A 268 -0.11 10.49 16.61
CA ASP A 268 -1.34 10.34 17.35
C ASP A 268 -1.47 11.35 18.52
N ASP A 269 -2.64 11.97 18.62
CA ASP A 269 -3.01 12.93 19.68
C ASP A 269 -4.23 12.39 20.44
N PRO A 270 -4.03 11.81 21.64
CA PRO A 270 -5.09 11.17 22.40
C PRO A 270 -6.33 12.03 22.69
N HIS A 271 -6.14 13.35 22.83
CA HIS A 271 -7.24 14.27 23.18
C HIS A 271 -8.04 14.73 21.96
N ARG A 272 -7.55 14.46 20.74
CA ARG A 272 -8.22 14.82 19.48
C ARG A 272 -8.85 13.62 18.78
N ARG A 273 -8.77 12.42 19.35
CA ARG A 273 -9.38 11.23 18.77
C ARG A 273 -10.91 11.33 18.82
N PRO A 274 -11.61 10.84 17.80
CA PRO A 274 -13.04 10.61 17.91
C PRO A 274 -13.35 9.60 19.02
N THR A 275 -14.51 9.75 19.66
CA THR A 275 -14.98 8.85 20.73
C THR A 275 -15.91 7.78 20.14
N LEU A 276 -15.60 6.52 20.40
CA LEU A 276 -16.48 5.38 20.14
C LEU A 276 -17.31 5.10 21.39
N GLN A 277 -18.62 5.26 21.29
CA GLN A 277 -19.55 5.00 22.39
C GLN A 277 -20.06 3.57 22.31
N LEU A 278 -20.01 2.87 23.44
CA LEU A 278 -20.52 1.51 23.55
C LEU A 278 -22.05 1.50 23.75
N ARG A 279 -22.68 0.42 23.28
CA ARG A 279 -24.04 0.06 23.70
C ARG A 279 -23.99 -0.65 25.05
N GLU A 280 -25.08 -0.52 25.81
CA GLU A 280 -25.24 -1.15 27.12
C GLU A 280 -24.88 -2.64 27.10
N GLY A 281 -24.07 -3.06 28.08
CA GLY A 281 -23.62 -4.44 28.23
C GLY A 281 -22.37 -4.80 27.41
N ALA A 282 -21.94 -3.97 26.46
CA ALA A 282 -20.68 -4.20 25.73
C ALA A 282 -19.45 -3.88 26.58
N GLU A 283 -19.54 -2.89 27.48
CA GLU A 283 -18.45 -2.50 28.40
C GLU A 283 -17.94 -3.66 29.25
N ALA A 284 -18.80 -4.59 29.69
CA ALA A 284 -18.43 -5.72 30.53
C ALA A 284 -17.43 -6.67 29.85
N LYS A 285 -17.44 -6.78 28.52
CA LYS A 285 -16.44 -7.57 27.78
C LYS A 285 -15.10 -6.86 27.71
N VAL A 286 -15.11 -5.55 27.43
CA VAL A 286 -13.90 -4.72 27.37
C VAL A 286 -13.20 -4.70 28.73
N ARG A 287 -13.94 -4.49 29.82
CA ARG A 287 -13.40 -4.48 31.19
C ARG A 287 -12.79 -5.84 31.59
N ARG A 288 -13.22 -6.95 30.98
CA ARG A 288 -12.62 -8.30 31.14
C ARG A 288 -11.42 -8.55 30.22
N GLY A 289 -10.99 -7.56 29.45
CA GLY A 289 -9.84 -7.67 28.55
C GLY A 289 -10.16 -8.25 27.18
N TYR A 290 -11.44 -8.35 26.79
CA TYR A 290 -11.78 -8.85 25.46
C TYR A 290 -11.39 -7.82 24.37
N PRO A 291 -10.56 -8.19 23.37
CA PRO A 291 -9.92 -7.23 22.48
C PRO A 291 -10.80 -6.79 21.30
N TRP A 292 -11.92 -7.47 21.04
CA TRP A 292 -12.76 -7.22 19.87
C TRP A 292 -14.09 -6.56 20.23
N LEU A 293 -14.38 -5.47 19.53
CA LEU A 293 -15.67 -4.80 19.55
C LEU A 293 -16.42 -5.14 18.26
N PRO A 294 -17.47 -5.98 18.32
CA PRO A 294 -18.29 -6.27 17.14
C PRO A 294 -19.06 -5.02 16.72
N SER A 295 -19.47 -4.92 15.46
CA SER A 295 -20.20 -3.74 14.95
C SER A 295 -21.48 -3.45 15.74
N LYS A 296 -22.14 -4.50 16.27
CA LYS A 296 -23.32 -4.39 17.13
C LYS A 296 -23.05 -3.76 18.50
N ALA A 297 -21.81 -3.71 18.95
CA ALA A 297 -21.42 -3.08 20.23
C ALA A 297 -21.26 -1.57 20.10
N VAL A 298 -21.19 -1.02 18.88
CA VAL A 298 -20.98 0.40 18.62
C VAL A 298 -22.33 1.13 18.61
N ARG A 299 -22.46 2.18 19.43
CA ARG A 299 -23.67 3.02 19.53
C ARG A 299 -23.72 4.10 18.45
N ASN A 300 -22.57 4.69 18.10
CA ASN A 300 -22.45 5.87 17.24
C ASN A 300 -21.65 5.63 15.94
N PRO A 301 -21.93 4.57 15.15
CA PRO A 301 -21.12 4.26 13.96
C PRO A 301 -21.17 5.38 12.89
N GLU A 302 -22.29 6.09 12.75
CA GLU A 302 -22.43 7.18 11.77
C GLU A 302 -21.49 8.36 12.07
N ALA A 303 -21.27 8.65 13.36
CA ALA A 303 -20.35 9.70 13.80
C ALA A 303 -18.89 9.35 13.52
N LEU A 304 -18.55 8.05 13.47
CA LEU A 304 -17.19 7.56 13.21
C LEU A 304 -16.93 7.33 11.71
N GLN A 305 -17.97 7.28 10.88
CA GLN A 305 -17.87 6.96 9.46
C GLN A 305 -16.97 7.95 8.69
N ALA A 306 -16.98 9.24 9.06
CA ALA A 306 -16.13 10.25 8.42
C ALA A 306 -14.64 10.08 8.72
N PHE A 307 -14.30 9.33 9.78
CA PHE A 307 -12.94 9.14 10.25
C PHE A 307 -12.41 7.73 9.97
N THR A 308 -13.24 6.79 9.50
CA THR A 308 -12.81 5.39 9.35
C THR A 308 -11.80 5.20 8.21
N PRO A 309 -10.76 4.36 8.40
CA PRO A 309 -10.31 3.82 9.67
C PRO A 309 -9.61 4.92 10.53
N CYS A 310 -9.76 4.85 11.86
CA CYS A 310 -9.10 5.78 12.81
C CYS A 310 -8.78 5.12 14.15
N LEU A 311 -7.94 5.81 14.95
CA LEU A 311 -7.85 5.56 16.39
C LEU A 311 -9.00 6.26 17.11
N VAL A 312 -9.61 5.57 18.06
CA VAL A 312 -10.73 6.07 18.88
C VAL A 312 -10.43 5.90 20.36
N ASN A 313 -10.96 6.79 21.18
CA ASN A 313 -11.14 6.52 22.62
C ASN A 313 -12.46 5.78 22.79
N VAL A 314 -12.46 4.68 23.55
CA VAL A 314 -13.65 3.85 23.77
C VAL A 314 -14.32 4.27 25.07
N GLU A 315 -15.57 4.72 24.98
CA GLU A 315 -16.36 5.25 26.09
C GLU A 315 -17.52 4.30 26.42
N ALA A 316 -17.67 3.98 27.71
CA ALA A 316 -18.78 3.22 28.25
C ALA A 316 -20.05 4.07 28.35
N THR A 317 -21.18 3.43 28.68
CA THR A 317 -22.49 4.09 28.80
C THR A 317 -22.57 5.09 29.96
N ASP A 318 -21.73 4.92 30.98
CA ASP A 318 -21.57 5.80 32.15
C ASP A 318 -20.62 6.99 31.90
N GLY A 319 -19.99 7.05 30.71
CA GLY A 319 -19.00 8.08 30.36
C GLY A 319 -17.55 7.72 30.68
N ASP A 320 -17.29 6.55 31.27
CA ASP A 320 -15.92 6.10 31.53
C ASP A 320 -15.19 5.77 30.22
N VAL A 321 -13.97 6.30 30.05
CA VAL A 321 -13.11 5.93 28.92
C VAL A 321 -12.33 4.66 29.26
N LEU A 322 -12.69 3.56 28.59
CA LEU A 322 -12.15 2.22 28.82
C LEU A 322 -10.81 1.96 28.11
N GLY A 323 -10.37 2.86 27.24
CA GLY A 323 -9.09 2.74 26.56
C GLY A 323 -9.10 3.23 25.12
N VAL A 324 -8.20 2.66 24.33
CA VAL A 324 -7.89 3.06 22.96
C VAL A 324 -8.10 1.88 22.04
N ALA A 325 -8.81 2.10 20.93
CA ALA A 325 -9.03 1.09 19.92
C ALA A 325 -8.76 1.61 18.51
N LEU A 326 -8.49 0.68 17.62
CA LEU A 326 -8.47 0.92 16.19
C LEU A 326 -9.84 0.58 15.62
N TYR A 327 -10.53 1.58 15.09
CA TYR A 327 -11.84 1.45 14.47
C TYR A 327 -11.72 1.28 12.95
N SER A 328 -12.42 0.27 12.42
CA SER A 328 -12.61 0.00 11.00
C SER A 328 -14.07 -0.42 10.78
N GLY A 329 -14.89 0.51 10.29
CA GLY A 329 -16.34 0.32 10.17
C GLY A 329 -16.80 -0.73 9.13
N LEU A 330 -15.89 -1.31 8.36
CA LEU A 330 -16.20 -2.23 7.25
C LEU A 330 -16.23 -3.72 7.65
N GLY A 331 -15.82 -4.07 8.87
CA GLY A 331 -15.72 -5.45 9.35
C GLY A 331 -16.80 -5.84 10.37
N SER A 332 -17.00 -7.15 10.56
CA SER A 332 -17.82 -7.71 11.65
C SER A 332 -17.24 -7.39 13.03
N ILE A 333 -15.91 -7.24 13.10
CA ILE A 333 -15.18 -6.62 14.22
C ILE A 333 -14.93 -5.18 13.83
N ALA A 334 -15.74 -4.27 14.38
CA ALA A 334 -15.70 -2.85 14.05
C ALA A 334 -14.53 -2.13 14.75
N ALA A 335 -14.11 -2.59 15.92
CA ALA A 335 -12.93 -2.05 16.59
C ALA A 335 -12.10 -3.11 17.30
N ARG A 336 -10.79 -2.83 17.41
CA ARG A 336 -9.80 -3.68 18.08
C ARG A 336 -9.10 -2.88 19.17
N MET A 337 -9.23 -3.30 20.43
CA MET A 337 -8.64 -2.62 21.58
C MET A 337 -7.11 -2.73 21.53
N LEU A 338 -6.41 -1.61 21.44
CA LEU A 338 -4.93 -1.58 21.51
C LEU A 338 -4.44 -1.44 22.95
N CYS A 339 -5.21 -0.75 23.80
CA CYS A 339 -4.87 -0.52 25.20
C CYS A 339 -6.15 -0.30 26.01
N THR A 340 -6.18 -0.82 27.24
CA THR A 340 -7.26 -0.59 28.21
C THR A 340 -7.00 0.61 29.13
N THR A 341 -5.91 1.34 28.90
CA THR A 341 -5.60 2.58 29.60
C THR A 341 -6.07 3.75 28.75
N ALA A 342 -6.89 4.61 29.32
CA ALA A 342 -7.43 5.79 28.65
C ALA A 342 -6.32 6.72 28.16
N TYR A 343 -6.53 7.35 27.01
CA TYR A 343 -5.67 8.39 26.44
C TYR A 343 -4.18 8.03 26.26
N VAL A 344 -3.83 6.74 26.27
CA VAL A 344 -2.47 6.31 25.93
C VAL A 344 -2.17 6.63 24.47
N ARG A 345 -1.01 7.22 24.21
CA ARG A 345 -0.52 7.49 22.85
C ARG A 345 -0.10 6.19 22.15
N ILE A 346 -0.46 6.05 20.88
CA ILE A 346 -0.10 4.93 20.01
C ILE A 346 1.02 5.40 19.06
N ASP A 347 2.25 5.33 19.53
CA ASP A 347 3.47 5.74 18.83
C ASP A 347 4.52 4.61 18.81
N ALA A 348 5.74 4.92 18.37
CA ALA A 348 6.82 3.93 18.29
C ALA A 348 7.17 3.36 19.67
N ALA A 349 7.18 4.18 20.71
CA ALA A 349 7.46 3.72 22.08
C ALA A 349 6.41 2.72 22.58
N PHE A 350 5.13 2.96 22.25
CA PHE A 350 4.04 2.02 22.55
C PHE A 350 4.25 0.64 21.93
N PHE A 351 4.69 0.59 20.66
CA PHE A 351 4.98 -0.67 19.97
C PHE A 351 6.28 -1.30 20.44
N ALA A 352 7.34 -0.51 20.66
CA ALA A 352 8.63 -1.00 21.13
C ALA A 352 8.50 -1.74 22.47
N ALA A 353 7.77 -1.17 23.42
CA ALA A 353 7.52 -1.81 24.71
C ALA A 353 6.78 -3.16 24.60
N ARG A 354 5.88 -3.33 23.62
CA ARG A 354 5.18 -4.60 23.37
C ARG A 354 6.07 -5.59 22.63
N LEU A 355 6.78 -5.13 21.61
CA LEU A 355 7.71 -5.96 20.84
C LEU A 355 8.83 -6.50 21.73
N GLN A 356 9.36 -5.71 22.66
CA GLN A 356 10.34 -6.17 23.65
C GLN A 356 9.78 -7.30 24.53
N LYS A 357 8.53 -7.19 25.01
CA LYS A 357 7.86 -8.27 25.76
C LYS A 357 7.68 -9.53 24.92
N CYS A 358 7.27 -9.36 23.67
CA CYS A 358 7.12 -10.47 22.72
C CYS A 358 8.46 -11.17 22.47
N LEU A 359 9.51 -10.39 22.22
CA LEU A 359 10.86 -10.87 21.97
C LEU A 359 11.39 -11.64 23.18
N ALA A 360 11.33 -11.05 24.37
CA ALA A 360 11.77 -11.71 25.60
C ALA A 360 11.04 -13.03 25.87
N TYR A 361 9.75 -13.11 25.52
CA TYR A 361 9.01 -14.36 25.60
C TYR A 361 9.52 -15.41 24.60
N ARG A 362 9.77 -15.03 23.34
CA ARG A 362 10.23 -15.97 22.30
C ARG A 362 11.67 -16.42 22.51
N GLU A 363 12.55 -15.55 22.98
CA GLU A 363 13.95 -15.89 23.28
C GLU A 363 14.08 -16.92 24.41
N ARG A 364 13.07 -17.03 25.28
CA ARG A 364 13.00 -18.11 26.27
C ARG A 364 12.57 -19.46 25.70
N LEU A 365 11.85 -19.46 24.57
CA LEU A 365 11.26 -20.65 23.97
C LEU A 365 12.10 -21.20 22.82
N PHE A 366 12.81 -20.33 22.10
CA PHE A 366 13.49 -20.68 20.87
C PHE A 366 14.97 -20.27 20.95
N PRO A 367 15.91 -21.22 20.71
CA PRO A 367 17.33 -20.93 20.74
C PRO A 367 17.79 -20.10 19.53
N GLU A 368 17.03 -20.14 18.43
CA GLU A 368 17.34 -19.44 17.19
C GLU A 368 16.18 -18.52 16.77
N PRO A 369 16.48 -17.40 16.07
CA PRO A 369 15.51 -16.36 15.67
C PRO A 369 14.56 -16.77 14.52
N PHE A 370 14.01 -17.98 14.57
CA PHE A 370 13.01 -18.49 13.63
C PHE A 370 11.72 -18.81 14.39
N TYR A 371 10.76 -17.88 14.38
CA TYR A 371 9.49 -18.05 15.10
C TYR A 371 8.48 -16.96 14.73
N ARG A 372 7.23 -17.18 15.14
CA ARG A 372 6.24 -16.11 15.24
C ARG A 372 6.55 -15.19 16.41
N LEU A 373 7.00 -13.98 16.11
CA LEU A 373 7.28 -12.95 17.12
C LEU A 373 5.99 -12.36 17.70
N VAL A 374 5.01 -12.04 16.86
CA VAL A 374 3.72 -11.46 17.30
C VAL A 374 2.57 -12.30 16.75
N HIS A 375 1.66 -12.69 17.64
CA HIS A 375 0.47 -13.49 17.38
C HIS A 375 -0.82 -12.74 17.77
N GLY A 376 -1.02 -11.57 17.18
CA GLY A 376 -2.27 -10.81 17.28
C GLY A 376 -2.62 -10.41 18.71
N GLU A 377 -3.88 -10.65 19.08
CA GLU A 377 -4.43 -10.32 20.39
C GLU A 377 -3.70 -11.01 21.54
N ALA A 378 -3.19 -12.22 21.34
CA ALA A 378 -2.51 -12.99 22.38
C ALA A 378 -1.26 -12.28 22.91
N ASP A 379 -0.66 -11.42 22.08
CA ASP A 379 0.49 -10.59 22.42
C ASP A 379 0.14 -9.11 22.67
N GLY A 380 -1.15 -8.81 22.83
CA GLY A 380 -1.63 -7.44 23.07
C GLY A 380 -1.48 -6.52 21.86
N LEU A 381 -1.41 -7.09 20.65
CA LEU A 381 -1.38 -6.37 19.37
C LEU A 381 -2.48 -6.90 18.42
N PRO A 382 -3.77 -6.66 18.73
CA PRO A 382 -4.90 -7.11 17.91
C PRO A 382 -4.80 -6.82 16.42
N GLY A 383 -4.96 -7.86 15.61
CA GLY A 383 -4.88 -7.75 14.15
C GLY A 383 -3.46 -7.62 13.59
N LEU A 384 -2.42 -7.91 14.37
CA LEU A 384 -1.03 -7.87 13.89
C LEU A 384 -0.36 -9.24 14.03
N MET A 385 0.18 -9.79 12.93
CA MET A 385 1.09 -10.92 12.98
C MET A 385 2.47 -10.51 12.48
N ILE A 386 3.51 -11.00 13.15
CA ILE A 386 4.90 -10.77 12.76
C ILE A 386 5.65 -12.09 12.89
N ASP A 387 6.19 -12.57 11.77
CA ASP A 387 7.04 -13.76 11.72
C ASP A 387 8.49 -13.34 11.48
N ARG A 388 9.42 -13.93 12.24
CA ARG A 388 10.86 -13.65 12.20
C ARG A 388 11.58 -14.83 11.52
N TYR A 389 12.47 -14.51 10.60
CA TYR A 389 13.33 -15.43 9.87
C TYR A 389 14.77 -14.91 9.97
N ALA A 390 15.42 -15.20 11.10
CA ALA A 390 16.69 -14.60 11.48
C ALA A 390 16.66 -13.06 11.49
N ASP A 391 17.32 -12.45 10.51
CA ASP A 391 17.41 -11.00 10.29
C ASP A 391 16.34 -10.47 9.33
N HIS A 392 15.45 -11.32 8.83
CA HIS A 392 14.29 -10.94 8.04
C HIS A 392 13.01 -10.96 8.90
N VAL A 393 12.11 -10.02 8.64
CA VAL A 393 10.82 -9.94 9.34
C VAL A 393 9.69 -9.79 8.33
N VAL A 394 8.61 -10.55 8.53
CA VAL A 394 7.40 -10.50 7.71
C VAL A 394 6.22 -10.03 8.56
N ILE A 395 5.63 -8.90 8.20
CA ILE A 395 4.48 -8.28 8.88
C ILE A 395 3.21 -8.63 8.11
N ALA A 396 2.20 -9.20 8.77
CA ALA A 396 0.88 -9.46 8.20
C ALA A 396 -0.22 -8.75 9.01
N PRO A 397 -0.51 -7.47 8.69
CA PRO A 397 -1.46 -6.65 9.45
C PRO A 397 -2.90 -6.76 8.94
N ALA A 398 -3.89 -6.63 9.83
CA ALA A 398 -5.29 -6.34 9.51
C ALA A 398 -5.43 -4.93 8.89
N ALA A 399 -6.54 -4.63 8.21
CA ALA A 399 -6.63 -3.41 7.38
C ALA A 399 -6.40 -2.13 8.19
N GLY A 400 -7.01 -2.09 9.37
CA GLY A 400 -6.90 -0.92 10.23
C GLY A 400 -5.48 -0.60 10.69
N MET A 401 -4.61 -1.61 10.83
CA MET A 401 -3.24 -1.41 11.32
C MET A 401 -2.37 -0.56 10.39
N ASP A 402 -2.79 -0.37 9.14
CA ASP A 402 -2.12 0.52 8.18
C ASP A 402 -1.96 1.95 8.73
N LEU A 403 -2.88 2.40 9.58
CA LEU A 403 -2.85 3.73 10.20
C LEU A 403 -1.61 3.97 11.07
N VAL A 404 -1.10 2.92 11.69
CA VAL A 404 -0.01 2.97 12.67
C VAL A 404 1.16 2.09 12.24
N LEU A 405 1.21 1.74 10.95
CA LEU A 405 2.27 0.93 10.38
C LEU A 405 3.64 1.59 10.54
N TRP A 406 3.75 2.91 10.36
CA TRP A 406 5.03 3.62 10.48
C TRP A 406 5.59 3.61 11.90
N PRO A 407 4.82 4.01 12.95
CA PRO A 407 5.26 3.81 14.33
C PRO A 407 5.66 2.36 14.66
N LEU A 408 4.94 1.38 14.10
CA LEU A 408 5.29 -0.03 14.27
C LEU A 408 6.63 -0.39 13.59
N VAL A 409 6.87 0.10 12.37
CA VAL A 409 8.12 -0.15 11.63
C VAL A 409 9.30 0.52 12.34
N ASP A 410 9.15 1.78 12.77
CA ASP A 410 10.18 2.48 13.55
C ASP A 410 10.53 1.68 14.82
N ALA A 411 9.53 1.15 15.52
CA ALA A 411 9.74 0.29 16.70
C ALA A 411 10.38 -1.07 16.38
N LEU A 412 10.07 -1.67 15.23
CA LEU A 412 10.71 -2.92 14.78
C LEU A 412 12.19 -2.71 14.45
N GLU A 413 12.52 -1.60 13.78
CA GLU A 413 13.90 -1.23 13.47
C GLU A 413 14.71 -0.97 14.73
N GLU A 414 14.12 -0.36 15.76
CA GLU A 414 14.76 -0.16 17.06
C GLU A 414 15.01 -1.48 17.81
N VAL A 415 13.98 -2.33 17.94
CA VAL A 415 14.02 -3.52 18.80
C VAL A 415 14.76 -4.69 18.15
N LEU A 416 14.57 -4.93 16.86
CA LEU A 416 15.10 -6.12 16.17
C LEU A 416 16.25 -5.82 15.21
N LYS A 417 16.36 -4.59 14.71
CA LYS A 417 17.32 -4.17 13.67
C LYS A 417 17.35 -5.16 12.47
N PRO A 418 16.19 -5.46 11.85
CA PRO A 418 16.13 -6.43 10.75
C PRO A 418 16.83 -5.87 9.50
N LYS A 419 17.45 -6.75 8.70
CA LYS A 419 18.01 -6.37 7.40
C LYS A 419 16.94 -6.18 6.33
N VAL A 420 15.83 -6.91 6.46
CA VAL A 420 14.72 -6.88 5.50
C VAL A 420 13.41 -6.91 6.26
N VAL A 421 12.51 -5.98 5.91
CA VAL A 421 11.12 -5.96 6.38
C VAL A 421 10.21 -6.14 5.19
N ILE A 422 9.39 -7.19 5.22
CA ILE A 422 8.38 -7.49 4.20
C ILE A 422 7.00 -7.28 4.83
N ILE A 423 6.07 -6.73 4.08
CA ILE A 423 4.66 -6.67 4.47
C ILE A 423 3.80 -7.52 3.54
N ARG A 424 2.92 -8.28 4.17
CA ARG A 424 1.96 -9.22 3.58
C ARG A 424 0.54 -8.76 3.91
N GLN A 425 0.04 -7.85 3.10
CA GLN A 425 -1.33 -7.33 3.18
C GLN A 425 -2.30 -8.15 2.32
N ASP A 426 -2.02 -9.42 2.06
CA ASP A 426 -2.83 -10.31 1.22
C ASP A 426 -3.64 -11.33 2.03
N THR A 427 -3.81 -11.10 3.34
CA THR A 427 -4.55 -12.00 4.22
C THR A 427 -6.05 -12.04 3.89
N LEU A 428 -6.68 -13.20 4.12
CA LEU A 428 -8.13 -13.37 3.92
C LEU A 428 -8.96 -12.38 4.75
N GLY A 429 -8.50 -12.03 5.95
CA GLY A 429 -9.15 -11.04 6.81
C GLY A 429 -9.27 -9.68 6.14
N ARG A 430 -8.18 -9.18 5.54
CA ARG A 430 -8.19 -7.91 4.80
C ARG A 430 -9.11 -7.94 3.58
N ARG A 431 -9.17 -9.07 2.88
CA ARG A 431 -10.09 -9.25 1.75
C ARG A 431 -11.55 -9.10 2.20
N ARG A 432 -11.91 -9.63 3.37
CA ARG A 432 -13.27 -9.49 3.95
C ARG A 432 -13.56 -8.06 4.39
N GLU A 433 -12.54 -7.31 4.81
CA GLU A 433 -12.63 -5.90 5.17
C GLU A 433 -12.61 -4.96 3.94
N GLY A 434 -12.53 -5.49 2.71
CA GLY A 434 -12.51 -4.70 1.47
C GLY A 434 -11.23 -3.89 1.26
N ALA A 435 -10.16 -4.21 2.01
CA ALA A 435 -8.92 -3.46 1.98
C ALA A 435 -8.04 -3.81 0.76
N ALA A 436 -7.20 -2.86 0.35
CA ALA A 436 -6.20 -3.08 -0.67
C ALA A 436 -5.26 -4.23 -0.26
N LEU A 437 -5.05 -5.16 -1.18
CA LEU A 437 -4.17 -6.31 -0.99
C LEU A 437 -2.83 -6.05 -1.66
N ARG A 438 -1.74 -6.16 -0.90
CA ARG A 438 -0.39 -5.84 -1.36
C ARG A 438 0.63 -6.78 -0.74
N ARG A 439 1.74 -6.99 -1.42
CA ARG A 439 2.93 -7.68 -0.94
C ARG A 439 4.13 -6.87 -1.37
N GLU A 440 4.99 -6.49 -0.43
CA GLU A 440 6.14 -5.65 -0.77
C GLU A 440 7.24 -5.76 0.27
N VAL A 441 8.44 -5.32 -0.14
CA VAL A 441 9.57 -5.08 0.75
C VAL A 441 9.46 -3.63 1.23
N LEU A 442 9.20 -3.45 2.53
CA LEU A 442 9.10 -2.13 3.17
C LEU A 442 10.47 -1.50 3.42
N SER A 443 11.44 -2.31 3.83
CA SER A 443 12.79 -1.86 4.19
C SER A 443 13.82 -2.93 3.81
N GLY A 444 15.00 -2.49 3.40
CA GLY A 444 16.09 -3.35 2.93
C GLY A 444 15.94 -3.87 1.50
N ARG A 445 16.75 -4.87 1.15
CA ARG A 445 16.74 -5.53 -0.17
C ARG A 445 16.53 -7.03 0.02
N TYR A 446 15.36 -7.52 -0.37
CA TYR A 446 15.06 -8.95 -0.35
C TYR A 446 15.62 -9.65 -1.59
N VAL A 447 16.43 -10.69 -1.37
CA VAL A 447 16.90 -11.61 -2.41
C VAL A 447 16.61 -13.02 -1.91
N GLY A 448 15.48 -13.59 -2.36
CA GLY A 448 15.04 -14.91 -1.96
C GLY A 448 15.66 -16.05 -2.78
N PRO A 449 15.42 -17.32 -2.39
CA PRO A 449 14.71 -17.73 -1.19
C PRO A 449 15.51 -17.52 0.10
N THR A 450 14.83 -17.34 1.24
CA THR A 450 15.44 -17.23 2.56
C THR A 450 15.64 -18.61 3.17
N GLU A 451 16.78 -18.83 3.82
CA GLU A 451 17.01 -20.01 4.66
C GLU A 451 16.23 -19.89 5.97
N LEU A 452 15.52 -20.96 6.31
CA LEU A 452 14.81 -21.14 7.58
C LEU A 452 15.40 -22.38 8.28
N ARG A 453 15.74 -22.26 9.56
CA ARG A 453 16.17 -23.40 10.37
C ARG A 453 15.12 -23.72 11.44
N GLU A 454 14.72 -24.98 11.51
CA GLU A 454 13.75 -25.46 12.49
C GLU A 454 13.98 -26.95 12.77
N ASN A 455 13.98 -27.35 14.05
CA ASN A 455 14.11 -28.74 14.48
C ASN A 455 15.35 -29.45 13.90
N GLY A 456 16.47 -28.73 13.76
CA GLY A 456 17.71 -29.27 13.17
C GLY A 456 17.71 -29.38 11.64
N VAL A 457 16.62 -28.99 10.97
CA VAL A 457 16.42 -29.08 9.53
C VAL A 457 16.40 -27.69 8.91
N SER A 458 16.98 -27.56 7.72
CA SER A 458 17.05 -26.30 6.98
C SER A 458 16.10 -26.29 5.79
N PHE A 459 15.41 -25.18 5.54
CA PHE A 459 14.40 -25.05 4.49
C PHE A 459 14.65 -23.80 3.66
N ALA A 460 14.34 -23.88 2.37
CA ALA A 460 14.26 -22.72 1.49
C ALA A 460 12.82 -22.20 1.46
N VAL A 461 12.60 -20.95 1.87
CA VAL A 461 11.27 -20.33 1.91
C VAL A 461 11.23 -19.01 1.13
N ASP A 462 10.14 -18.75 0.42
CA ASP A 462 9.91 -17.44 -0.20
C ASP A 462 8.98 -16.60 0.68
N LEU A 463 9.54 -15.57 1.32
CA LEU A 463 8.82 -14.66 2.22
C LEU A 463 7.85 -13.73 1.48
N LEU A 464 8.10 -13.44 0.20
CA LEU A 464 7.30 -12.51 -0.59
C LEU A 464 6.18 -13.23 -1.34
N SER A 465 6.49 -14.29 -2.09
CA SER A 465 5.51 -14.99 -2.93
C SER A 465 4.92 -16.24 -2.28
N GLY A 466 5.55 -16.75 -1.22
CA GLY A 466 5.12 -17.95 -0.51
C GLY A 466 3.77 -17.80 0.19
N GLN A 467 3.18 -18.94 0.57
CA GLN A 467 1.91 -18.97 1.29
C GLN A 467 2.07 -18.40 2.70
N LYS A 468 0.98 -17.87 3.28
CA LYS A 468 0.99 -17.15 4.56
C LYS A 468 2.07 -16.06 4.58
N THR A 469 3.12 -16.24 5.36
CA THR A 469 4.30 -15.38 5.53
C THR A 469 5.57 -16.02 4.94
N GLY A 470 5.44 -17.19 4.30
CA GLY A 470 6.52 -18.03 3.78
C GLY A 470 6.60 -19.39 4.47
N TRP A 471 6.12 -19.51 5.72
CA TRP A 471 6.20 -20.75 6.49
C TRP A 471 5.02 -20.94 7.47
N TYR A 472 4.81 -22.19 7.87
CA TYR A 472 3.79 -22.61 8.83
C TYR A 472 4.44 -22.92 10.19
N TYR A 473 4.76 -21.88 10.96
CA TYR A 473 5.34 -22.05 12.32
C TYR A 473 4.38 -22.75 13.30
N ASP A 474 3.08 -22.71 13.04
CA ASP A 474 2.04 -23.42 13.81
C ASP A 474 2.18 -24.95 13.77
N GLN A 475 2.91 -25.48 12.78
CA GLN A 475 3.13 -26.91 12.60
C GLN A 475 4.47 -27.41 13.16
N ARG A 476 5.24 -26.55 13.84
CA ARG A 476 6.59 -26.89 14.37
C ARG A 476 6.58 -28.12 15.26
N ASP A 477 5.70 -28.13 16.26
CA ASP A 477 5.67 -29.21 17.25
C ASP A 477 5.13 -30.52 16.66
N HIS A 478 4.23 -30.43 15.66
CA HIS A 478 3.79 -31.61 14.93
C HIS A 478 4.93 -32.23 14.09
N ARG A 479 5.77 -31.40 13.46
CA ARG A 479 6.98 -31.88 12.78
C ARG A 479 7.94 -32.56 13.75
N THR A 480 8.16 -31.99 14.93
CA THR A 480 8.98 -32.60 16.00
C THR A 480 8.40 -33.94 16.45
N LEU A 481 7.09 -33.99 16.71
CA LEU A 481 6.41 -35.21 17.14
C LEU A 481 6.56 -36.32 16.10
N LEU A 482 6.26 -36.03 14.83
CA LEU A 482 6.37 -37.03 13.77
C LEU A 482 7.82 -37.48 13.53
N ALA A 483 8.80 -36.58 13.66
CA ALA A 483 10.22 -36.94 13.59
C ALA A 483 10.59 -38.01 14.63
N SER A 484 10.01 -37.97 15.83
CA SER A 484 10.25 -39.00 16.86
C SER A 484 9.68 -40.38 16.52
N LEU A 485 8.72 -40.47 15.59
CA LEU A 485 8.05 -41.70 15.19
C LEU A 485 8.65 -42.34 13.94
N VAL A 486 9.53 -41.63 13.23
CA VAL A 486 9.99 -42.02 11.89
C VAL A 486 10.89 -43.26 11.89
N ALA A 487 11.55 -43.57 13.02
CA ALA A 487 12.40 -44.75 13.16
C ALA A 487 11.69 -46.08 12.86
N ASN A 488 10.35 -46.10 12.96
CA ASN A 488 9.51 -47.26 12.66
C ASN A 488 8.72 -47.11 11.34
N THR A 489 8.99 -46.07 10.56
CA THR A 489 8.23 -45.71 9.36
C THR A 489 9.14 -45.76 8.13
N PRO A 490 9.16 -46.89 7.38
CA PRO A 490 10.02 -46.99 6.21
C PRO A 490 9.56 -46.04 5.09
N ARG A 491 8.26 -45.87 4.91
CA ARG A 491 7.71 -45.14 3.75
C ARG A 491 6.73 -44.06 4.19
N VAL A 492 7.00 -42.82 3.78
CA VAL A 492 6.19 -41.65 4.12
C VAL A 492 5.54 -41.09 2.85
N LEU A 493 4.27 -40.73 2.97
CA LEU A 493 3.53 -39.96 1.96
C LEU A 493 3.11 -38.63 2.60
N ASP A 494 3.71 -37.53 2.16
CA ASP A 494 3.40 -36.17 2.60
C ASP A 494 2.48 -35.49 1.59
N LEU A 495 1.18 -35.47 1.89
CA LEU A 495 0.16 -34.84 1.05
C LEU A 495 -0.03 -33.37 1.45
N TYR A 496 -0.17 -32.49 0.46
CA TYR A 496 -0.17 -31.03 0.66
C TYR A 496 1.13 -30.54 1.30
N SER A 497 2.24 -31.14 0.83
CA SER A 497 3.58 -31.00 1.40
C SER A 497 4.12 -29.56 1.39
N TYR A 498 3.56 -28.69 0.54
CA TYR A 498 4.03 -27.33 0.32
C TYR A 498 5.53 -27.33 -0.02
N VAL A 499 6.37 -26.75 0.83
CA VAL A 499 7.84 -26.73 0.66
C VAL A 499 8.54 -27.92 1.34
N GLY A 500 7.79 -29.01 1.61
CA GLY A 500 8.33 -30.24 2.18
C GLY A 500 8.52 -30.20 3.69
N GLY A 501 7.72 -29.42 4.42
CA GLY A 501 7.93 -29.21 5.86
C GLY A 501 7.92 -30.53 6.65
N PHE A 502 6.96 -31.42 6.39
CA PHE A 502 6.94 -32.73 7.04
C PHE A 502 7.88 -33.70 6.35
N GLY A 503 7.75 -33.86 5.03
CA GLY A 503 8.52 -34.85 4.27
C GLY A 503 10.03 -34.72 4.42
N VAL A 504 10.59 -33.51 4.25
CA VAL A 504 12.04 -33.29 4.40
C VAL A 504 12.49 -33.50 5.84
N THR A 505 11.68 -33.12 6.83
CA THR A 505 11.96 -33.40 8.23
C THR A 505 12.05 -34.90 8.47
N LEU A 506 11.06 -35.67 8.01
CA LEU A 506 11.01 -37.11 8.21
C LEU A 506 12.14 -37.84 7.46
N ALA A 507 12.47 -37.39 6.25
CA ALA A 507 13.62 -37.88 5.51
C ALA A 507 14.92 -37.65 6.30
N HIS A 508 15.11 -36.46 6.89
CA HIS A 508 16.27 -36.13 7.71
C HIS A 508 16.39 -37.03 8.94
N TYR A 509 15.28 -37.31 9.61
CA TYR A 509 15.27 -38.12 10.83
C TYR A 509 15.25 -39.64 10.62
N GLY A 510 15.22 -40.12 9.36
CA GLY A 510 15.46 -41.54 9.08
C GLY A 510 14.42 -42.28 8.25
N ALA A 511 13.41 -41.61 7.67
CA ALA A 511 12.52 -42.27 6.72
C ALA A 511 13.33 -42.86 5.54
N GLU A 512 13.01 -44.08 5.12
CA GLU A 512 13.69 -44.77 4.01
C GLU A 512 13.28 -44.19 2.66
N SER A 513 12.00 -43.84 2.48
CA SER A 513 11.50 -43.15 1.31
C SER A 513 10.41 -42.14 1.67
N VAL A 514 10.42 -40.97 1.02
CA VAL A 514 9.41 -39.93 1.22
C VAL A 514 8.86 -39.45 -0.11
N VAL A 515 7.54 -39.47 -0.26
CA VAL A 515 6.84 -38.90 -1.42
C VAL A 515 6.11 -37.64 -1.00
N CYS A 516 6.61 -36.48 -1.46
CA CYS A 516 5.95 -35.19 -1.28
C CYS A 516 5.01 -34.90 -2.45
N VAL A 517 3.75 -34.61 -2.16
CA VAL A 517 2.72 -34.26 -3.15
C VAL A 517 2.19 -32.87 -2.85
N ASP A 518 2.21 -31.98 -3.85
CA ASP A 518 1.60 -30.66 -3.78
C ASP A 518 1.11 -30.22 -5.18
N SER A 519 0.13 -29.33 -5.24
CA SER A 519 -0.37 -28.79 -6.51
C SER A 519 0.47 -27.63 -7.05
N SER A 520 1.36 -27.05 -6.23
CA SER A 520 2.21 -25.93 -6.59
C SER A 520 3.62 -26.39 -6.97
N GLU A 521 3.95 -26.33 -8.26
CA GLU A 521 5.32 -26.64 -8.73
C GLU A 521 6.37 -25.73 -8.07
N ALA A 522 6.06 -24.45 -7.86
CA ALA A 522 6.96 -23.52 -7.17
C ALA A 522 7.25 -23.95 -5.71
N ALA A 523 6.26 -24.55 -5.04
CA ALA A 523 6.47 -25.09 -3.69
C ALA A 523 7.30 -26.39 -3.72
N LEU A 524 7.04 -27.28 -4.69
CA LEU A 524 7.83 -28.50 -4.89
C LEU A 524 9.29 -28.19 -5.27
N GLU A 525 9.55 -27.11 -6.00
CA GLU A 525 10.91 -26.66 -6.27
C GLU A 525 11.64 -26.22 -4.99
N LEU A 526 10.97 -25.49 -4.10
CA LEU A 526 11.51 -25.17 -2.77
C LEU A 526 11.65 -26.42 -1.89
N CYS A 527 10.76 -27.40 -2.02
CA CYS A 527 10.88 -28.71 -1.37
C CYS A 527 12.15 -29.44 -1.81
N ARG A 528 12.43 -29.52 -3.12
CA ARG A 528 13.65 -30.15 -3.66
C ARG A 528 14.92 -29.45 -3.17
N ARG A 529 14.92 -28.11 -3.13
CA ARG A 529 16.01 -27.32 -2.55
C ARG A 529 16.22 -27.61 -1.07
N SER A 530 15.13 -27.68 -0.30
CA SER A 530 15.18 -28.02 1.12
C SER A 530 15.71 -29.44 1.32
N ALA A 531 15.30 -30.42 0.51
CA ALA A 531 15.85 -31.77 0.55
C ALA A 531 17.37 -31.78 0.26
N ALA A 532 17.82 -30.99 -0.72
CA ALA A 532 19.24 -30.86 -1.06
C ALA A 532 20.05 -30.23 0.08
N MET A 533 19.53 -29.18 0.73
CA MET A 533 20.16 -28.53 1.89
C MET A 533 20.38 -29.49 3.06
N ASN A 534 19.55 -30.52 3.20
CA ASN A 534 19.67 -31.52 4.27
C ASN A 534 20.28 -32.84 3.80
N SER A 535 20.80 -32.91 2.57
CA SER A 535 21.40 -34.14 1.99
C SER A 535 20.44 -35.34 1.94
N VAL A 536 19.15 -35.10 1.73
CA VAL A 536 18.11 -36.14 1.67
C VAL A 536 17.40 -36.24 0.33
N SER A 537 17.87 -35.56 -0.71
CA SER A 537 17.30 -35.68 -2.07
C SER A 537 17.18 -37.11 -2.63
N PRO A 538 18.05 -38.08 -2.27
CA PRO A 538 17.91 -39.47 -2.73
C PRO A 538 16.80 -40.28 -2.02
N ARG A 539 16.21 -39.75 -0.93
CA ARG A 539 15.14 -40.39 -0.14
C ARG A 539 13.78 -39.84 -0.57
#